data_AF-A0A6V7IK34-F1
#
_entry.id   AF-A0A6V7IK34-F1
#
_cell.length_a   1.000
_cell.length_b   1.000
_cell.length_c   1.000
_cell.angle_alpha   90.00
_cell.angle_beta   90.00
_cell.angle_gamma   90.00
#
_symmetry.space_group_name_H-M   'P 1'
#
loop_
_entity.id
_entity.type
_entity.pdbx_description
1 polymer ?
#
loop_
_entity_poly.entity_id
_entity_poly.type
_entity_poly.pdbx_seq_one_letter_code
_entity_poly.pdbx_strand_id
1 'polypeptide(L)' 'ELYNLKKCPKSGRTCLGDCKKSQEPTIVEEICMKFGDVKFQKVLDIESLFAVFTENPDADYILNGGNTAH' A
#
# COMPACT_ATOMS: atom_id res chain seq x y z
N GLU A 1 -35.94 1.67 21.59
CA GLU A 1 -34.88 1.99 20.61
C GLU A 1 -33.56 1.32 20.99
N LEU A 2 -33.40 0.03 20.65
CA LEU A 2 -32.10 -0.67 20.73
C LEU A 2 -31.21 -0.12 19.62
N TYR A 3 -30.44 0.91 19.97
CA TYR A 3 -29.35 1.49 19.20
C TYR A 3 -28.61 0.41 18.39
N ASN A 4 -28.58 0.58 17.07
CA ASN A 4 -27.99 -0.34 16.10
C ASN A 4 -26.56 -0.76 16.49
N LEU A 5 -26.46 -1.87 17.23
CA LEU A 5 -25.19 -2.45 17.64
C LEU A 5 -24.45 -2.92 16.38
N LYS A 6 -23.42 -2.18 15.99
CA LYS A 6 -22.60 -2.49 14.83
C LYS A 6 -22.01 -3.89 15.00
N LYS A 7 -22.11 -4.72 13.96
CA LYS A 7 -21.47 -6.04 13.92
C LYS A 7 -20.04 -5.90 13.41
N CYS A 8 -19.14 -6.71 13.94
CA CYS A 8 -17.77 -6.80 13.44
C CYS A 8 -17.79 -7.45 12.04
N PRO A 9 -17.23 -6.81 11.00
CA PRO A 9 -17.18 -7.40 9.66
C PRO A 9 -16.38 -8.71 9.60
N LYS A 10 -15.37 -8.85 10.46
CA LYS A 10 -14.49 -10.02 10.49
C LYS A 10 -15.13 -11.24 11.16
N SER A 11 -15.92 -11.04 12.23
CA SER A 11 -16.44 -12.12 13.07
C SER A 11 -17.96 -12.25 13.08
N GLY A 12 -18.69 -11.26 12.56
CA GLY A 12 -20.16 -11.21 12.55
C GLY A 12 -20.82 -10.98 13.92
N ARG A 13 -20.04 -10.98 15.00
CA ARG A 13 -20.51 -10.76 16.39
C ARG A 13 -20.70 -9.26 16.67
N THR A 14 -21.46 -8.96 17.72
CA THR A 14 -21.59 -7.59 18.26
C THR A 14 -20.21 -6.99 18.51
N CYS A 15 -19.96 -5.78 18.00
CA CYS A 15 -18.68 -5.10 18.17
C CYS A 15 -18.52 -4.65 19.62
N LEU A 16 -17.50 -5.19 20.30
CA LEU A 16 -17.13 -4.80 21.68
C LEU A 16 -16.14 -3.63 21.71
N GLY A 17 -15.65 -3.16 20.56
CA GLY A 17 -14.62 -2.10 20.49
C GLY A 17 -13.19 -2.58 20.73
N ASP A 18 -12.98 -3.83 21.14
CA ASP A 18 -11.67 -4.40 21.49
C ASP A 18 -10.83 -4.89 20.30
N CYS A 19 -11.12 -4.40 19.08
CA CYS A 19 -10.27 -4.73 17.94
C CYS A 19 -8.86 -4.22 18.25
N LYS A 20 -7.87 -5.12 18.29
CA LYS A 20 -6.45 -4.71 18.26
C LYS A 20 -6.32 -3.71 17.13
N LYS A 21 -5.73 -2.54 17.41
CA LYS A 21 -5.35 -1.60 16.34
C LYS A 21 -4.63 -2.43 15.30
N SER A 22 -5.08 -2.35 14.05
CA SER A 22 -4.28 -2.83 12.92
C SER A 22 -2.88 -2.30 13.20
N GLN A 23 -1.88 -3.17 13.31
CA GLN A 23 -0.52 -2.67 13.16
C GLN A 23 -0.56 -1.96 11.81
N GLU A 24 -0.33 -0.65 11.83
CA GLU A 24 -0.05 0.02 10.56
C GLU A 24 1.08 -0.79 9.94
N PRO A 25 0.92 -1.23 8.69
CA PRO A 25 2.00 -1.89 8.01
C PRO A 25 3.19 -0.93 8.07
N THR A 26 4.16 -1.22 8.92
CA THR A 26 5.46 -0.55 8.97
C THR A 26 6.24 -1.14 7.81
N ILE A 27 5.67 -1.06 6.60
CA ILE A 27 6.33 -1.52 5.39
C ILE A 27 7.33 -0.42 5.05
N VAL A 28 8.42 -0.44 5.81
CA VAL A 28 9.72 0.13 5.45
C VAL A 28 10.47 -0.90 4.60
N GLU A 29 9.73 -1.67 3.81
CA GLU A 29 10.27 -2.71 2.94
C GLU A 29 10.03 -2.28 1.50
N GLU A 30 11.07 -2.48 0.70
CA GLU A 30 11.00 -2.34 -0.74
C GLU A 30 10.03 -3.37 -1.29
N ILE A 31 9.11 -2.94 -2.16
CA ILE A 31 8.17 -3.83 -2.83
C ILE A 31 8.50 -3.80 -4.32
N CYS A 32 8.77 -4.97 -4.90
CA CYS A 32 8.89 -5.14 -6.35
C CYS A 32 7.83 -6.13 -6.85
N MET A 33 6.93 -5.66 -7.72
CA MET A 33 5.92 -6.46 -8.39
C MET A 33 6.12 -6.36 -9.90
N LYS A 34 6.03 -7.48 -10.62
CA LYS A 34 6.10 -7.52 -12.08
C LYS A 34 4.81 -8.09 -12.64
N PHE A 35 4.25 -7.41 -13.63
CA PHE A 35 3.06 -7.86 -14.35
C PHE A 35 3.25 -7.62 -15.85
N GLY A 36 3.50 -8.71 -16.59
CA GLY A 36 3.92 -8.61 -18.00
C GLY A 36 5.20 -7.79 -18.13
N ASP A 37 5.13 -6.74 -18.96
CA ASP A 37 6.25 -5.82 -19.21
C ASP A 37 6.28 -4.62 -18.24
N VAL A 38 5.34 -4.56 -17.29
CA VAL A 38 5.27 -3.48 -16.29
C VAL A 38 5.91 -3.94 -14.97
N LYS A 39 6.76 -3.07 -14.41
CA LYS A 39 7.35 -3.23 -13.08
C LYS A 39 6.85 -2.14 -12.15
N PHE A 40 6.28 -2.53 -11.01
CA PHE A 40 5.96 -1.63 -9.90
C PHE A 40 7.04 -1.78 -8.84
N GLN A 41 7.72 -0.69 -8.52
CA GLN A 41 8.76 -0.65 -7.49
C GLN A 41 8.44 0.45 -6.49
N LYS A 42 8.22 0.06 -5.22
CA LYS A 42 8.12 0.99 -4.11
C LYS A 42 9.53 1.24 -3.59
N VAL A 43 10.08 2.41 -3.88
CA VAL A 43 11.35 2.89 -3.33
C VAL A 43 11.12 3.62 -2.01
N LEU A 44 12.11 3.56 -1.11
CA LEU A 44 12.01 4.12 0.25
C LEU A 44 12.76 5.44 0.41
N ASP A 45 13.71 5.71 -0.48
CA ASP A 45 14.55 6.91 -0.48
C ASP A 45 14.86 7.39 -1.91
N ILE A 46 15.43 8.59 -1.98
CA ILE A 46 15.74 9.28 -3.23
C ILE A 46 16.90 8.59 -3.98
N GLU A 47 17.87 8.05 -3.26
CA GLU A 47 19.02 7.37 -3.87
C GLU A 47 18.57 6.12 -4.63
N SER A 48 17.68 5.34 -4.02
CA SER A 48 17.07 4.17 -4.65
C SER A 48 16.23 4.53 -5.88
N LEU A 49 15.53 5.67 -5.87
CA LEU A 49 14.81 6.16 -7.05
C LEU A 49 15.76 6.40 -8.23
N PHE A 50 16.87 7.08 -8.01
CA PHE A 50 17.84 7.35 -9.07
C PHE A 50 18.62 6.10 -9.51
N ALA A 51 18.81 5.12 -8.61
CA ALA A 51 19.36 3.82 -8.97
C ALA A 51 18.46 3.11 -10.00
N VAL A 52 17.13 3.12 -9.79
CA VAL A 52 16.15 2.54 -10.74
C VAL A 52 16.24 3.19 -12.13
N PHE A 53 16.44 4.51 -12.19
CA PHE A 53 16.64 5.23 -13.45
C PHE A 53 17.94 4.86 -14.15
N THR A 54 19.00 4.68 -13.38
CA THR A 54 20.33 4.32 -13.91
C THR A 54 20.35 2.89 -14.44
N GLU A 55 19.67 1.97 -13.76
CA GLU A 55 19.62 0.54 -14.14
C GLU A 55 18.72 0.25 -15.34
N ASN A 56 17.74 1.11 -15.63
CA ASN A 56 16.75 0.87 -16.69
C ASN A 56 16.63 2.09 -17.64
N PRO A 57 17.74 2.59 -18.22
CA PRO A 57 17.80 3.90 -18.85
C PRO A 57 16.83 4.11 -20.02
N ASP A 58 16.39 3.01 -20.67
CA ASP A 58 15.49 3.03 -21.82
C ASP A 58 14.02 2.79 -21.46
N ALA A 59 13.68 2.73 -20.17
CA ALA A 59 12.30 2.50 -19.72
C ALA A 59 11.49 3.80 -19.66
N ASP A 60 10.17 3.67 -19.81
CA ASP A 60 9.21 4.72 -19.50
C ASP A 60 8.85 4.69 -18.01
N TYR A 61 8.80 5.87 -17.38
CA TYR A 61 8.59 6.00 -15.94
C TYR A 61 7.30 6.74 -15.59
N ILE A 62 6.55 6.18 -14.63
CA ILE A 62 5.40 6.84 -13.99
C ILE A 62 5.66 6.88 -12.49
N LEU A 63 5.77 8.10 -11.94
CA LEU A 63 5.91 8.30 -10.49
C LEU A 63 4.54 8.44 -9.84
N ASN A 64 4.17 7.46 -9.02
CA ASN A 64 2.89 7.44 -8.32
C ASN A 64 3.06 7.84 -6.85
N GLY A 65 2.53 9.00 -6.48
CA GLY A 65 2.38 9.40 -5.07
C GLY A 65 1.08 8.84 -4.49
N GLY A 66 -0.01 9.60 -4.60
CA GLY A 66 -1.36 9.16 -4.18
C GLY A 66 -2.18 8.48 -5.28
N ASN A 67 -1.74 8.56 -6.55
CA ASN A 67 -2.47 8.08 -7.72
C ASN A 67 -3.95 8.54 -7.79
N THR A 68 -4.23 9.78 -7.37
CA THR A 68 -5.59 10.36 -7.34
C THR A 68 -5.88 11.31 -8.51
N ALA A 69 -4.97 11.39 -9.49
CA ALA A 69 -5.21 12.18 -10.70
C ALA A 69 -6.33 11.53 -11.53
N HIS A 70 -7.20 12.35 -12.09
CA HIS A 70 -8.38 11.96 -12.86
C HIS A 70 -8.24 12.38 -14.32
#